data_AF-A0A2H0X8A1-F1
#
_entry.id   AF-A0A2H0X8A1-F1
#
_cell.length_a   1.000
_cell.length_b   1.000
_cell.length_c   1.000
_cell.angle_alpha   90.00
_cell.angle_beta   90.00
_cell.angle_gamma   90.00
#
_symmetry.space_group_name_H-M   'P 1'
#
loop_
_entity.id
_entity.type
_entity.pdbx_description
1 polymer ?
#
loop_
_entity_poly.entity_id
_entity_poly.type
_entity_poly.pdbx_seq_one_letter_code
_entity_poly.pdbx_strand_id
1 'polypeptide(L)'
;MGGLDFLSSVGITFQSDDYKIVVVEKPKYTLTAEQQETIIRLLQKPSSEGFGHHVREDSLRKRILQDQEYLLLPVIDQQLVGFGSASFMEEPGFLYYEGVVISLEAQGKGIGSRLMKILVRHSACTSLVFTTQSPVMYLLLHRISRVIYPDLHEESIPRDIQKVGTQFMRRRQGKFDSNSFVAHNLYPHCLYTKYPW
;
A
#
# COMPACT_ATOMS: atom_id res chain seq x y z
N MET A 1 -25.05 -10.51 -7.01
CA MET A 1 -24.36 -11.67 -6.41
C MET A 1 -23.52 -12.32 -7.49
N GLY A 2 -22.20 -12.46 -7.31
CA GLY A 2 -21.30 -13.11 -8.30
C GLY A 2 -20.08 -12.30 -8.76
N GLY A 3 -19.71 -11.20 -8.07
CA GLY A 3 -18.63 -10.33 -8.56
C GLY A 3 -17.21 -10.70 -8.14
N LEU A 4 -17.02 -11.55 -7.10
CA LEU A 4 -15.71 -11.80 -6.49
C LEU A 4 -15.34 -13.28 -6.35
N ASP A 5 -16.16 -14.20 -6.87
CA ASP A 5 -15.94 -15.64 -6.70
C ASP A 5 -14.61 -16.08 -7.33
N PHE A 6 -14.20 -15.40 -8.41
CA PHE A 6 -12.93 -15.62 -9.08
C PHE A 6 -11.69 -15.30 -8.21
N LEU A 7 -11.83 -14.49 -7.15
CA LEU A 7 -10.67 -14.15 -6.30
C LEU A 7 -10.05 -15.39 -5.66
N SER A 8 -10.86 -16.41 -5.38
CA SER A 8 -10.39 -17.67 -4.81
C SER A 8 -9.48 -18.49 -5.75
N SER A 9 -9.55 -18.24 -7.07
CA SER A 9 -8.78 -18.98 -8.08
C SER A 9 -7.56 -18.23 -8.62
N VAL A 10 -7.37 -16.96 -8.26
CA VAL A 10 -6.32 -16.09 -8.83
C VAL A 10 -5.27 -15.65 -7.81
N GLY A 11 -5.39 -16.07 -6.55
CA GLY A 11 -4.50 -15.62 -5.50
C GLY A 11 -4.49 -16.48 -4.26
N ILE A 12 -3.51 -16.22 -3.39
CA ILE A 12 -3.38 -16.91 -2.11
C ILE A 12 -4.28 -16.21 -1.10
N THR A 13 -5.12 -16.99 -0.41
CA THR A 13 -6.08 -16.45 0.57
C THR A 13 -5.56 -16.58 2.00
N PHE A 14 -5.57 -15.47 2.72
CA PHE A 14 -5.27 -15.40 4.15
C PHE A 14 -6.57 -15.10 4.91
N GLN A 15 -7.05 -16.07 5.69
CA GLN A 15 -8.30 -15.97 6.44
C GLN A 15 -8.08 -15.38 7.85
N SER A 16 -9.01 -14.54 8.28
CA SER A 16 -9.23 -14.09 9.66
C SER A 16 -10.70 -14.35 10.02
N ASP A 17 -11.07 -14.21 11.29
CA ASP A 17 -12.46 -14.40 11.73
C ASP A 17 -13.41 -13.41 11.04
N ASP A 18 -13.01 -12.14 10.89
CA ASP A 18 -13.87 -11.08 10.38
C ASP A 18 -13.69 -10.73 8.90
N TYR A 19 -12.63 -11.24 8.25
CA TYR A 19 -12.28 -10.89 6.87
C TYR A 19 -11.31 -11.88 6.26
N LYS A 20 -11.17 -11.85 4.93
CA LYS A 20 -10.10 -12.54 4.20
C LYS A 20 -9.29 -11.54 3.38
N ILE A 21 -8.03 -11.86 3.14
CA ILE A 21 -7.15 -11.09 2.24
C ILE A 21 -6.73 -12.02 1.12
N VAL A 22 -6.98 -11.62 -0.13
CA VAL A 22 -6.51 -12.35 -1.31
C VAL A 22 -5.28 -11.64 -1.86
N VAL A 23 -4.17 -12.36 -2.00
CA VAL A 23 -2.93 -11.85 -2.59
C VAL A 23 -2.81 -12.36 -4.02
N VAL A 24 -2.84 -11.44 -4.96
CA VAL A 24 -2.63 -11.68 -6.38
C VAL A 24 -1.22 -11.26 -6.74
N GLU A 25 -0.40 -12.21 -7.17
CA GLU A 25 0.94 -11.91 -7.68
C GLU A 25 0.84 -11.47 -9.13
N LYS A 26 1.68 -10.50 -9.53
CA LYS A 26 1.77 -9.99 -10.90
C LYS A 26 0.38 -9.73 -11.51
N PRO A 27 -0.48 -8.92 -10.85
CA PRO A 27 -1.91 -8.81 -11.14
C PRO A 27 -2.23 -8.51 -12.61
N LYS A 28 -1.40 -7.73 -13.30
CA LYS A 28 -1.54 -7.44 -14.74
C LYS A 28 -1.53 -8.68 -15.62
N TYR A 29 -0.79 -9.71 -15.23
CA TYR A 29 -0.60 -10.95 -16.01
C TYR A 29 -1.47 -12.09 -15.48
N THR A 30 -1.78 -12.09 -14.18
CA THR A 30 -2.58 -13.13 -13.54
C THR A 30 -4.08 -12.93 -13.74
N LEU A 31 -4.55 -11.69 -13.79
CA LEU A 31 -5.97 -11.36 -13.95
C LEU A 31 -6.34 -11.19 -15.42
N THR A 32 -7.52 -11.68 -15.81
CA THR A 32 -8.10 -11.37 -17.13
C THR A 32 -8.48 -9.90 -17.21
N ALA A 33 -8.64 -9.36 -18.43
CA ALA A 33 -9.07 -7.97 -18.61
C ALA A 33 -10.40 -7.69 -17.89
N GLU A 34 -11.38 -8.60 -17.97
CA GLU A 34 -12.67 -8.47 -17.29
C GLU A 34 -12.53 -8.45 -15.76
N GLN A 35 -11.65 -9.29 -15.19
CA GLN A 35 -11.35 -9.30 -13.76
C GLN A 35 -10.67 -8.00 -13.32
N GLN A 36 -9.73 -7.50 -14.12
CA GLN A 36 -9.06 -6.21 -13.89
C GLN A 36 -10.08 -5.07 -13.84
N GLU A 37 -10.97 -4.97 -14.82
CA GLU A 37 -12.03 -3.95 -14.83
C GLU A 37 -12.98 -4.09 -13.64
N THR A 38 -13.35 -5.32 -13.29
CA THR A 38 -14.23 -5.60 -12.16
C THR A 38 -13.60 -5.12 -10.85
N ILE A 39 -12.31 -5.42 -10.61
CA ILE A 39 -11.59 -4.98 -9.42
C ILE A 39 -11.48 -3.45 -9.38
N ILE A 40 -11.09 -2.81 -10.49
CA ILE A 40 -10.99 -1.35 -10.58
C ILE A 40 -12.31 -0.68 -10.20
N ARG A 41 -13.41 -1.14 -10.80
CA ARG A 41 -14.76 -0.61 -10.52
C ARG A 41 -15.13 -0.78 -9.04
N LEU A 42 -14.88 -1.96 -8.47
CA LEU A 42 -15.22 -2.25 -7.08
C LEU A 42 -14.35 -1.45 -6.10
N LEU A 43 -13.09 -1.16 -6.45
CA LEU A 43 -12.17 -0.40 -5.61
C LEU A 43 -12.34 1.12 -5.72
N GLN A 44 -13.09 1.63 -6.70
CA GLN A 44 -13.22 3.07 -6.92
C GLN A 44 -13.85 3.82 -5.73
N LYS A 45 -14.94 3.27 -5.17
CA LYS A 45 -15.60 3.80 -3.97
C LYS A 45 -14.68 3.78 -2.74
N PRO A 46 -14.15 2.63 -2.28
CA PRO A 46 -13.30 2.59 -1.09
C PRO A 46 -12.01 3.41 -1.27
N SER A 47 -11.46 3.48 -2.49
CA SER A 47 -10.33 4.36 -2.80
C SER A 47 -10.68 5.83 -2.59
N SER A 48 -11.80 6.28 -3.14
CA SER A 48 -12.22 7.69 -3.05
C SER A 48 -12.53 8.10 -1.61
N GLU A 49 -13.18 7.22 -0.84
CA GLU A 49 -13.44 7.43 0.59
C GLU A 49 -12.15 7.50 1.39
N GLY A 50 -11.25 6.53 1.21
CA GLY A 50 -10.01 6.46 1.99
C GLY A 50 -9.01 7.57 1.68
N PHE A 51 -8.98 8.08 0.44
CA PHE A 51 -8.14 9.22 0.07
C PHE A 51 -8.82 10.59 0.27
N GLY A 52 -10.11 10.63 0.59
CA GLY A 52 -10.86 11.86 0.82
C GLY A 52 -11.13 12.71 -0.43
N HIS A 53 -10.92 12.15 -1.63
CA HIS A 53 -11.20 12.81 -2.91
C HIS A 53 -11.53 11.79 -3.98
N HIS A 54 -12.17 12.22 -5.08
CA HIS A 54 -12.51 11.33 -6.18
C HIS A 54 -11.25 10.75 -6.85
N VAL A 55 -11.14 9.42 -6.87
CA VAL A 55 -10.07 8.71 -7.58
C VAL A 55 -10.55 8.28 -8.95
N ARG A 56 -9.84 8.75 -9.98
CA ARG A 56 -10.05 8.36 -11.37
C ARG A 56 -9.60 6.92 -11.62
N GLU A 57 -10.30 6.20 -12.49
CA GLU A 57 -9.99 4.81 -12.84
C GLU A 57 -8.57 4.63 -13.34
N ASP A 58 -8.08 5.51 -14.23
CA ASP A 58 -6.70 5.46 -14.73
C ASP A 58 -5.66 5.57 -13.62
N SER A 59 -5.94 6.39 -12.60
CA SER A 59 -5.04 6.51 -11.45
C SER A 59 -5.05 5.23 -10.62
N LEU A 60 -6.20 4.58 -10.49
CA LEU A 60 -6.33 3.34 -9.73
C LEU A 60 -5.66 2.17 -10.46
N ARG A 61 -5.89 2.06 -11.78
CA ARG A 61 -5.26 1.08 -12.66
C ARG A 61 -3.73 1.12 -12.54
N LYS A 62 -3.15 2.33 -12.59
CA LYS A 62 -1.70 2.50 -12.41
C LYS A 62 -1.23 1.96 -11.06
N ARG A 63 -1.94 2.32 -9.98
CA ARG A 63 -1.56 1.94 -8.61
C ARG A 63 -1.69 0.45 -8.30
N ILE A 64 -2.63 -0.26 -8.93
CA ILE A 64 -2.93 -1.65 -8.56
C ILE A 64 -2.52 -2.69 -9.61
N LEU A 65 -2.29 -2.28 -10.86
CA LEU A 65 -1.92 -3.21 -11.95
C LEU A 65 -0.57 -2.88 -12.57
N GLN A 66 -0.27 -1.61 -12.81
CA GLN A 66 0.94 -1.24 -13.55
C GLN A 66 2.18 -1.44 -12.68
N ASP A 67 3.09 -2.30 -13.15
CA ASP A 67 4.39 -2.57 -12.52
C ASP A 67 4.27 -3.06 -11.07
N GLN A 68 3.10 -3.60 -10.69
CA GLN A 68 2.86 -4.18 -9.38
C GLN A 68 3.25 -5.66 -9.36
N GLU A 69 3.95 -6.05 -8.30
CA GLU A 69 4.30 -7.43 -8.02
C GLU A 69 3.24 -8.09 -7.15
N TYR A 70 2.64 -7.33 -6.24
CA TYR A 70 1.59 -7.82 -5.35
C TYR A 70 0.40 -6.87 -5.32
N LEU A 71 -0.79 -7.45 -5.42
CA LEU A 71 -2.06 -6.79 -5.13
C LEU A 71 -2.77 -7.57 -4.02
N LEU A 72 -3.05 -6.90 -2.91
CA LEU A 72 -3.74 -7.46 -1.75
C LEU A 72 -5.14 -6.90 -1.68
N LEU A 73 -6.13 -7.80 -1.61
CA LEU A 73 -7.54 -7.49 -1.71
C LEU A 73 -8.27 -7.97 -0.45
N PRO A 74 -8.43 -7.11 0.57
CA PRO A 74 -9.26 -7.41 1.72
C PRO A 74 -10.74 -7.50 1.32
N VAL A 75 -11.40 -8.56 1.78
CA VAL A 75 -12.81 -8.86 1.53
C VAL A 75 -13.55 -9.07 2.86
N ILE A 76 -14.67 -8.35 3.03
CA ILE A 76 -15.65 -8.53 4.11
C ILE A 76 -17.00 -8.78 3.44
N ASP A 77 -17.73 -9.82 3.87
CA ASP A 77 -19.09 -10.12 3.37
C ASP A 77 -19.22 -10.07 1.83
N GLN A 78 -18.23 -10.64 1.13
CA GLN A 78 -18.14 -10.65 -0.34
C GLN A 78 -18.03 -9.26 -1.00
N GLN A 79 -17.49 -8.27 -0.29
CA GLN A 79 -17.20 -6.94 -0.79
C GLN A 79 -15.71 -6.59 -0.64
N LEU A 80 -15.12 -5.96 -1.66
CA LEU A 80 -13.78 -5.38 -1.56
C LEU A 80 -13.84 -4.12 -0.71
N VAL A 81 -13.13 -4.13 0.40
CA VAL A 81 -13.11 -3.00 1.36
C VAL A 81 -11.85 -2.15 1.23
N GLY A 82 -11.03 -2.39 0.21
CA GLY A 82 -9.76 -1.68 0.05
C GLY A 82 -8.75 -2.47 -0.75
N PHE A 83 -7.52 -2.01 -0.76
CA PHE A 83 -6.40 -2.70 -1.38
C PHE A 83 -5.06 -2.35 -0.70
N GLY A 84 -4.07 -3.21 -0.93
CA GLY A 84 -2.65 -2.88 -0.82
C GLY A 84 -1.96 -3.22 -2.12
N SER A 85 -1.01 -2.41 -2.59
CA SER A 85 -0.22 -2.71 -3.79
C SER A 85 1.26 -2.45 -3.58
N ALA A 86 2.10 -3.35 -4.09
CA ALA A 86 3.54 -3.28 -3.90
C ALA A 86 4.32 -3.76 -5.12
N SER A 87 5.52 -3.22 -5.29
CA SER A 87 6.48 -3.56 -6.34
C SER A 87 7.89 -3.69 -5.77
N PHE A 88 8.72 -4.51 -6.41
CA PHE A 88 10.14 -4.57 -6.05
C PHE A 88 10.86 -3.29 -6.46
N MET A 89 11.77 -2.84 -5.61
CA MET A 89 12.73 -1.80 -6.00
C MET A 89 13.89 -2.42 -6.79
N GLU A 90 14.67 -1.57 -7.47
CA GLU A 90 15.92 -1.99 -8.11
C GLU A 90 16.91 -2.56 -7.08
N GLU A 91 16.89 -2.02 -5.86
CA GLU A 91 17.71 -2.48 -4.74
C GLU A 91 17.15 -3.79 -4.14
N PRO A 92 17.97 -4.86 -4.08
CA PRO A 92 17.55 -6.13 -3.50
C PRO A 92 17.12 -5.99 -2.03
N GLY A 93 16.05 -6.70 -1.66
CA GLY A 93 15.54 -6.72 -0.27
C GLY A 93 14.56 -5.59 0.08
N PHE A 94 14.30 -4.67 -0.86
CA PHE A 94 13.35 -3.57 -0.69
C PHE A 94 12.09 -3.77 -1.53
N LEU A 95 10.95 -3.62 -0.87
CA LEU A 95 9.64 -3.61 -1.51
C LEU A 95 9.01 -2.23 -1.34
N TYR A 96 8.69 -1.58 -2.46
CA TYR A 96 7.94 -0.33 -2.45
C TYR A 96 6.45 -0.62 -2.27
N TYR A 97 5.88 -0.17 -1.16
CA TYR A 97 4.45 -0.25 -0.89
C TYR A 97 3.76 1.01 -1.42
N GLU A 98 3.25 0.91 -2.65
CA GLU A 98 2.81 2.06 -3.46
C GLU A 98 1.48 2.64 -3.01
N GLY A 99 0.57 1.79 -2.55
CA GLY A 99 -0.76 2.22 -2.15
C GLY A 99 -1.36 1.29 -1.11
N VAL A 100 -1.97 1.89 -0.10
CA VAL A 100 -2.87 1.20 0.81
C VAL A 100 -4.09 2.06 1.05
N VAL A 101 -5.26 1.47 0.87
CA VAL A 101 -6.53 2.10 1.18
C VAL A 101 -7.44 1.08 1.82
N ILE A 102 -8.10 1.48 2.89
CA ILE A 102 -9.18 0.72 3.55
C ILE A 102 -10.36 1.67 3.67
N SER A 103 -11.55 1.21 3.28
CA SER A 103 -12.81 1.96 3.42
C SER A 103 -13.03 2.33 4.88
N LEU A 104 -13.67 3.48 5.12
CA LEU A 104 -13.89 3.99 6.47
C LEU A 104 -14.62 2.97 7.37
N GLU A 105 -15.60 2.26 6.81
CA GLU A 105 -16.39 1.23 7.52
C GLU A 105 -15.56 0.00 7.94
N ALA A 106 -14.44 -0.27 7.25
CA ALA A 106 -13.56 -1.40 7.55
C ALA A 106 -12.31 -1.00 8.35
N GLN A 107 -12.11 0.28 8.63
CA GLN A 107 -11.01 0.75 9.48
C GLN A 107 -11.20 0.29 10.94
N GLY A 108 -10.11 0.24 11.70
CA GLY A 108 -10.11 -0.28 13.08
C GLY A 108 -10.06 -1.81 13.20
N LYS A 109 -10.36 -2.57 12.15
CA LYS A 109 -10.33 -4.07 12.14
C LYS A 109 -8.94 -4.69 11.99
N GLY A 110 -7.87 -3.89 12.08
CA GLY A 110 -6.49 -4.35 11.95
C GLY A 110 -6.03 -4.77 10.54
N ILE A 111 -6.86 -4.58 9.51
CA ILE A 111 -6.61 -5.02 8.12
C ILE A 111 -5.28 -4.45 7.59
N GLY A 112 -5.05 -3.13 7.71
CA GLY A 112 -3.82 -2.50 7.22
C GLY A 112 -2.55 -3.12 7.79
N SER A 113 -2.52 -3.40 9.09
CA SER A 113 -1.40 -4.09 9.74
C SER A 113 -1.16 -5.49 9.17
N ARG A 114 -2.24 -6.18 8.81
CA ARG A 114 -2.18 -7.54 8.28
C ARG A 114 -1.73 -7.55 6.83
N LEU A 115 -2.16 -6.58 6.01
CA LEU A 115 -1.66 -6.42 4.64
C LEU A 115 -0.13 -6.28 4.61
N MET A 116 0.42 -5.39 5.46
CA MET A 116 1.87 -5.17 5.55
C MET A 116 2.63 -6.42 6.04
N LYS A 117 2.11 -7.10 7.06
CA LYS A 117 2.70 -8.35 7.56
C LYS A 117 2.69 -9.47 6.51
N ILE A 118 1.61 -9.57 5.74
CA ILE A 118 1.52 -10.52 4.63
C ILE A 118 2.58 -10.18 3.58
N LEU A 119 2.69 -8.91 3.16
CA LEU A 119 3.70 -8.47 2.19
C LEU A 119 5.11 -8.86 2.61
N VAL A 120 5.54 -8.49 3.83
CA VAL A 120 6.90 -8.78 4.31
C VAL A 120 7.18 -10.29 4.36
N ARG A 121 6.21 -11.09 4.83
CA ARG A 121 6.39 -12.54 4.94
C ARG A 121 6.38 -13.22 3.56
N HIS A 122 5.55 -12.74 2.65
CA HIS A 122 5.31 -13.36 1.37
C HIS A 122 6.36 -12.97 0.32
N SER A 123 6.88 -11.73 0.37
CA SER A 123 7.86 -11.25 -0.60
C SER A 123 9.31 -11.65 -0.28
N ALA A 124 9.55 -12.26 0.89
CA ALA A 124 10.89 -12.50 1.44
C ALA A 124 11.78 -11.24 1.51
N CYS A 125 11.18 -10.04 1.51
CA CYS A 125 11.91 -8.78 1.68
C CYS A 125 12.16 -8.48 3.16
N THR A 126 13.25 -7.77 3.43
CA THR A 126 13.61 -7.31 4.77
C THR A 126 13.12 -5.89 5.05
N SER A 127 12.75 -5.14 4.01
CA SER A 127 12.44 -3.71 4.13
C SER A 127 11.25 -3.31 3.26
N LEU A 128 10.35 -2.53 3.86
CA LEU A 128 9.29 -1.82 3.13
C LEU A 128 9.70 -0.36 2.95
N VAL A 129 9.46 0.17 1.77
CA VAL A 129 9.61 1.60 1.43
C VAL A 129 8.24 2.13 1.06
N PHE A 130 7.87 3.30 1.57
CA PHE A 130 6.62 3.97 1.18
C PHE A 130 6.73 5.45 1.53
N THR A 131 5.84 6.26 0.94
CA THR A 131 5.69 7.67 1.27
C THR A 131 4.35 7.86 1.95
N THR A 132 4.31 8.53 3.09
CA THR A 132 3.07 8.82 3.80
C THR A 132 3.09 10.22 4.38
N GLN A 133 1.91 10.85 4.42
CA GLN A 133 1.63 12.06 5.19
C GLN A 133 0.64 11.76 6.35
N SER A 134 0.29 10.48 6.54
CA SER A 134 -0.64 10.03 7.58
C SER A 134 0.13 9.68 8.86
N PRO A 135 -0.12 10.38 9.98
CA PRO A 135 0.44 10.00 11.27
C PRO A 135 -0.01 8.60 11.72
N VAL A 136 -1.25 8.21 11.41
CA VAL A 136 -1.77 6.87 11.70
C VAL A 136 -0.97 5.79 10.98
N MET A 137 -0.61 6.04 9.72
CA MET A 137 0.25 5.13 8.98
C MET A 137 1.62 5.01 9.65
N TYR A 138 2.25 6.14 10.00
CA TYR A 138 3.53 6.16 10.70
C TYR A 138 3.49 5.36 12.02
N LEU A 139 2.45 5.58 12.85
CA LEU A 139 2.24 4.84 14.09
C LEU A 139 2.01 3.34 13.85
N LEU A 140 1.27 2.98 12.79
CA LEU A 140 1.07 1.59 12.41
C LEU A 140 2.41 0.93 12.07
N LEU A 141 3.25 1.61 11.30
CA LEU A 141 4.57 1.13 10.87
C LEU A 141 5.49 0.94 12.08
N HIS A 142 5.51 1.91 12.99
CA HIS A 142 6.26 1.79 14.23
C HIS A 142 5.83 0.56 15.07
N ARG A 143 4.55 0.16 15.02
CA ARG A 143 4.06 -1.03 15.76
C ARG A 143 4.44 -2.36 15.13
N ILE A 144 4.70 -2.40 13.82
CA ILE A 144 4.97 -3.65 13.10
C ILE A 144 6.43 -3.81 12.68
N SER A 145 7.21 -2.73 12.72
CA SER A 145 8.61 -2.71 12.31
C SER A 145 9.53 -2.74 13.53
N ARG A 146 10.69 -3.40 13.37
CA ARG A 146 11.77 -3.34 14.37
C ARG A 146 12.51 -2.01 14.32
N VAL A 147 12.65 -1.46 13.11
CA VAL A 147 13.35 -0.19 12.82
C VAL A 147 12.52 0.55 11.78
N ILE A 148 12.36 1.86 11.95
CA ILE A 148 11.63 2.74 11.03
C ILE A 148 12.43 4.02 10.83
N TYR A 149 12.43 4.54 9.60
CA TYR A 149 13.04 5.83 9.27
C TYR A 149 12.00 6.77 8.65
N PRO A 150 11.93 8.05 9.06
CA PRO A 150 12.63 8.62 10.22
C PRO A 150 12.26 7.91 11.54
N ASP A 151 13.23 7.83 12.44
CA ASP A 151 13.01 7.43 13.83
C ASP A 151 12.82 8.68 14.69
N LEU A 152 11.85 8.65 15.61
CA LEU A 152 11.63 9.73 16.59
C LEU A 152 12.76 9.84 17.61
N HIS A 153 13.58 8.79 17.75
CA HIS A 153 14.73 8.77 18.65
C HIS A 153 16.05 9.23 18.01
N GLU A 154 15.97 9.81 16.81
CA GLU A 154 17.10 10.44 16.09
C GLU A 154 18.28 9.49 15.80
N GLU A 155 18.04 8.19 15.63
CA GLU A 155 19.07 7.30 15.11
C GLU A 155 19.50 7.74 13.71
N SER A 156 20.83 7.85 13.51
CA SER A 156 21.38 8.22 12.22
C SER A 156 21.03 7.17 11.17
N ILE A 157 20.43 7.60 10.07
CA ILE A 157 20.04 6.71 8.97
C ILE A 157 21.29 6.06 8.36
N PRO A 158 21.38 4.73 8.27
CA PRO A 158 22.53 4.04 7.66
C PRO A 158 22.77 4.47 6.21
N ARG A 159 24.05 4.58 5.79
CA ARG A 159 24.42 5.12 4.47
C ARG A 159 23.86 4.31 3.29
N ASP A 160 23.77 3.00 3.42
CA ASP A 160 23.14 2.10 2.46
C ASP A 160 21.65 2.40 2.31
N ILE A 161 20.95 2.60 3.43
CA ILE A 161 19.54 3.03 3.43
C ILE A 161 19.41 4.42 2.79
N GLN A 162 20.28 5.38 3.13
CA GLN A 162 20.27 6.73 2.54
C GLN A 162 20.37 6.73 1.01
N LYS A 163 21.19 5.82 0.44
CA LYS A 163 21.31 5.65 -1.01
C LYS A 163 19.98 5.19 -1.62
N VAL A 164 19.34 4.19 -1.01
CA VAL A 164 18.03 3.68 -1.44
C VAL A 164 16.98 4.79 -1.42
N GLY A 165 16.87 5.53 -0.31
CA GLY A 165 15.94 6.65 -0.19
C GLY A 165 16.19 7.75 -1.23
N THR A 166 17.46 8.11 -1.45
CA THR A 166 17.84 9.12 -2.46
C THR A 166 17.47 8.68 -3.87
N GLN A 167 17.74 7.43 -4.23
CA GLN A 167 17.42 6.88 -5.56
C GLN A 167 15.92 6.82 -5.79
N PHE A 168 15.18 6.36 -4.79
CA PHE A 168 13.72 6.31 -4.80
C PHE A 168 13.07 7.68 -5.01
N MET A 169 13.68 8.74 -4.45
CA MET A 169 13.17 10.11 -4.53
C MET A 169 13.71 10.90 -5.74
N ARG A 170 14.75 10.44 -6.45
CA ARG A 170 15.48 11.19 -7.50
C ARG A 170 14.61 11.79 -8.62
N ARG A 171 13.45 11.19 -8.90
CA ARG A 171 12.51 11.63 -9.96
C ARG A 171 11.14 12.04 -9.43
N ARG A 172 11.01 12.17 -8.11
CA ARG A 172 9.76 12.58 -7.46
C ARG A 172 9.76 14.09 -7.23
N GLN A 173 8.58 14.64 -7.08
CA GLN A 173 8.40 16.05 -6.76
C GLN A 173 8.93 16.37 -5.36
N GLY A 174 9.34 17.62 -5.15
CA GLY A 174 9.69 18.15 -3.85
C GLY A 174 11.19 18.08 -3.53
N LYS A 175 11.51 18.39 -2.28
CA LYS A 175 12.88 18.34 -1.73
C LYS A 175 12.95 17.21 -0.72
N PHE A 176 13.80 16.23 -0.98
CA PHE A 176 14.08 15.14 -0.07
C PHE A 176 15.36 15.41 0.72
N ASP A 177 15.32 15.22 2.02
CA ASP A 177 16.50 15.20 2.88
C ASP A 177 16.85 13.75 3.21
N SER A 178 17.96 13.26 2.65
CA SER A 178 18.43 11.89 2.85
C SER A 178 18.89 11.62 4.28
N ASN A 179 19.17 12.65 5.09
CA ASN A 179 19.59 12.47 6.48
C ASN A 179 18.40 12.29 7.44
N SER A 180 17.23 12.79 7.08
CA SER A 180 16.02 12.73 7.90
C SER A 180 14.91 11.90 7.28
N PHE A 181 15.03 11.51 6.00
CA PHE A 181 13.98 10.85 5.22
C PHE A 181 12.67 11.65 5.14
N VAL A 182 12.76 12.97 5.37
CA VAL A 182 11.65 13.90 5.22
C VAL A 182 11.65 14.44 3.79
N ALA A 183 10.48 14.38 3.14
CA ALA A 183 10.23 14.99 1.85
C ALA A 183 9.29 16.19 1.99
N HIS A 184 9.75 17.37 1.58
CA HIS A 184 8.95 18.58 1.53
C HIS A 184 8.33 18.76 0.14
N ASN A 185 7.06 19.18 0.08
CA ASN A 185 6.35 19.44 -1.18
C ASN A 185 6.28 18.22 -2.12
N LEU A 186 6.29 17.00 -1.55
CA LEU A 186 6.07 15.76 -2.31
C LEU A 186 4.63 15.66 -2.83
N TYR A 187 3.68 16.17 -2.04
CA TYR A 187 2.27 16.27 -2.41
C TYR A 187 1.90 17.75 -2.60
N PRO A 188 1.05 18.10 -3.59
CA PRO A 188 0.69 19.48 -3.89
C PRO A 188 -0.14 20.15 -2.78
N HIS A 189 -0.80 19.36 -1.93
CA HIS A 189 -1.55 19.81 -0.76
C HIS A 189 -1.57 18.67 0.28
N CYS A 190 -1.79 19.02 1.55
CA CYS A 190 -2.12 18.02 2.56
C CYS A 190 -3.42 17.31 2.13
N LEU A 191 -3.38 15.98 2.03
CA LEU A 191 -4.53 15.19 1.61
C LEU A 191 -5.56 15.00 2.74
N TYR A 192 -5.26 15.47 3.95
CA TYR A 192 -6.14 15.37 5.11
C TYR A 192 -6.70 16.75 5.49
N THR A 193 -8.02 16.90 5.41
CA THR A 193 -8.74 18.09 5.89
C THR A 193 -8.77 18.18 7.42
N LYS A 194 -8.77 17.02 8.07
CA LYS A 194 -8.46 16.79 9.49
C LYS A 194 -7.66 15.51 9.57
N TYR A 195 -6.65 15.44 10.44
CA TYR A 195 -5.96 14.18 10.62
C TYR A 195 -6.95 13.14 11.18
N PRO A 196 -7.00 11.94 10.61
CA PRO A 196 -7.76 10.84 11.20
C PRO A 196 -7.04 10.46 12.49
N TRP A 197 -7.63 10.77 13.64
CA TRP A 197 -7.21 10.26 14.95
C TRP A 197 -8.37 9.48 15.56
#